data_AF-A0A7Y4QGU3-F1
#
_entry.id   AF-A0A7Y4QGU3-F1
#
_cell.length_a   1.000
_cell.length_b   1.000
_cell.length_c   1.000
_cell.angle_alpha   90.00
_cell.angle_beta   90.00
_cell.angle_gamma   90.00
#
_symmetry.space_group_name_H-M   'P 1'
#
loop_
_entity.id
_entity.type
_entity.pdbx_description
1 polymer ?
#
loop_
_entity_poly.entity_id
_entity_poly.type
_entity_poly.pdbx_seq_one_letter_code
_entity_poly.pdbx_strand_id
1 'polypeptide(L)'
;MTAGESNAVDLNRHALRARLQTADTALCTGLNQPCGEPIVRAHIERALAHIREAETALQNLARARTVEELADQLAHVDEMREELRSQEVAITNALSSIRI
;
A
#
# COMPACT_ATOMS: atom_id res chain seq x y z
N MET A 1 19.41 5.59 -8.15
CA MET A 1 19.32 4.90 -6.84
C MET A 1 20.19 3.67 -6.89
N THR A 2 21.16 3.57 -5.99
CA THR A 2 22.04 2.40 -5.88
C THR A 2 21.44 1.36 -4.93
N ALA A 3 21.83 0.09 -5.06
CA ALA A 3 21.35 -0.98 -4.19
C ALA A 3 21.61 -0.73 -2.69
N GLY A 4 22.67 0.03 -2.36
CA GLY A 4 22.99 0.44 -0.98
C GLY A 4 22.02 1.48 -0.40
N GLU A 5 21.53 2.40 -1.23
CA GLU A 5 20.54 3.42 -0.83
C GLU A 5 19.17 2.79 -0.55
N SER A 6 18.74 1.83 -1.38
CA SER A 6 17.47 1.13 -1.18
C SER A 6 17.47 0.35 0.14
N ASN A 7 18.55 -0.37 0.44
CA ASN A 7 18.66 -1.19 1.64
C ASN A 7 18.65 -0.35 2.94
N ALA A 8 19.27 0.83 2.92
CA ALA A 8 19.25 1.77 4.04
C ALA A 8 17.85 2.38 4.30
N VAL A 9 17.10 2.68 3.23
CA VAL A 9 15.71 3.17 3.33
C VAL A 9 14.79 2.07 3.86
N ASP A 10 14.96 0.84 3.41
CA ASP A 10 14.20 -0.32 3.90
C ASP A 10 14.47 -0.60 5.38
N LEU A 11 15.74 -0.57 5.81
CA LEU A 11 16.12 -0.71 7.23
C LEU A 11 15.50 0.38 8.11
N ASN A 12 15.57 1.64 7.66
CA ASN A 12 14.96 2.76 8.38
C ASN A 12 13.44 2.62 8.49
N ARG A 13 12.78 2.12 7.45
CA ARG A 13 11.34 1.85 7.44
C ARG A 13 10.97 0.78 8.47
N HIS A 14 11.73 -0.32 8.51
CA HIS A 14 11.53 -1.38 9.49
C HIS A 14 11.75 -0.89 10.93
N ALA A 15 12.82 -0.13 11.17
CA ALA A 15 13.12 0.44 12.48
C ALA A 15 12.05 1.46 12.93
N LEU A 16 11.52 2.26 12.02
CA LEU A 16 10.42 3.17 12.32
C LEU A 16 9.13 2.40 12.65
N ARG A 17 8.79 1.38 11.87
CA ARG A 17 7.62 0.53 12.14
C ARG A 17 7.70 -0.14 13.52
N ALA A 18 8.85 -0.69 13.89
CA ALA A 18 9.05 -1.31 15.20
C ALA A 18 8.84 -0.32 16.36
N ARG A 19 9.29 0.94 16.19
CA ARG A 19 9.08 2.02 17.17
C ARG A 19 7.59 2.37 17.30
N LEU A 20 6.87 2.47 16.18
CA LEU A 20 5.43 2.73 16.18
C LEU A 20 4.64 1.63 16.91
N GLN A 21 4.97 0.36 16.67
CA GLN A 21 4.34 -0.78 17.35
C GLN A 21 4.60 -0.78 18.86
N THR A 22 5.81 -0.41 19.27
CA THR A 22 6.17 -0.28 20.69
C THR A 22 5.36 0.83 21.36
N ALA A 23 5.22 1.98 20.68
CA ALA A 23 4.44 3.11 21.18
C ALA A 23 2.94 2.79 21.26
N ASP A 24 2.38 2.11 20.25
CA ASP A 24 0.97 1.66 20.25
C ASP A 24 0.68 0.75 21.44
N THR A 25 1.55 -0.23 21.69
CA THR A 25 1.42 -1.17 22.83
C THR A 25 1.44 -0.44 24.17
N ALA A 26 2.37 0.52 24.35
CA ALA A 26 2.48 1.30 25.56
C ALA A 26 1.25 2.19 25.80
N LEU A 27 0.73 2.83 24.75
CA LEU A 27 -0.45 3.70 24.83
C LEU A 27 -1.73 2.91 25.08
N CYS A 28 -1.90 1.75 24.43
CA CYS A 28 -3.01 0.83 24.71
C CYS A 28 -2.99 0.33 26.17
N THR A 29 -1.79 0.05 26.70
CA THR A 29 -1.63 -0.30 28.12
C THR A 29 -2.04 0.87 29.01
N GLY A 30 -1.65 2.09 28.67
CA GLY A 30 -2.03 3.31 29.37
C GLY A 30 -3.55 3.59 29.36
N LEU A 31 -4.26 3.31 28.27
CA LEU A 31 -5.73 3.45 28.21
C LEU A 31 -6.48 2.53 29.18
N ASN A 32 -5.90 1.36 29.44
CA ASN A 32 -6.46 0.36 30.34
C ASN A 32 -6.14 0.67 31.81
N GLN A 33 -5.26 1.64 32.08
CA GLN A 33 -4.99 2.06 33.45
C GLN A 33 -6.15 2.92 33.98
N PRO A 34 -6.52 2.74 35.25
CA PRO A 34 -7.62 3.47 35.87
C PRO A 34 -7.27 4.94 36.20
N CYS A 35 -6.21 5.53 35.62
CA CYS A 35 -5.81 6.91 35.90
C CYS A 35 -6.75 7.95 35.23
N GLY A 36 -7.95 8.06 35.79
CA GLY A 36 -8.62 9.27 36.26
C GLY A 36 -8.93 10.46 35.35
N GLU A 37 -8.03 10.88 34.46
CA GLU A 37 -8.14 12.18 33.81
C GLU A 37 -8.66 12.07 32.37
N PRO A 38 -9.87 12.56 32.06
CA PRO A 38 -10.45 12.51 30.71
C PRO A 38 -9.54 13.17 29.66
N ILE A 39 -8.79 14.20 30.06
CA ILE A 39 -7.85 14.89 29.16
C ILE A 39 -6.69 13.98 28.77
N VAL A 40 -6.13 13.23 29.71
CA VAL A 40 -5.05 12.26 29.45
C VAL A 40 -5.54 11.17 28.52
N ARG A 41 -6.75 10.64 28.75
CA ARG A 41 -7.40 9.67 27.84
C ARG A 41 -7.50 10.21 26.42
N ALA A 42 -8.02 11.43 26.25
CA ALA A 42 -8.16 12.06 24.94
C ALA A 42 -6.81 12.30 24.23
N HIS A 43 -5.75 12.60 24.97
CA HIS A 43 -4.40 12.70 24.42
C HIS A 43 -3.84 11.33 23.98
N ILE A 44 -4.08 10.29 24.76
CA ILE A 44 -3.66 8.91 24.41
C ILE A 44 -4.40 8.42 23.16
N GLU A 45 -5.71 8.63 23.08
CA GLU A 45 -6.53 8.27 21.91
C GLU A 45 -6.04 9.00 20.64
N ARG A 46 -5.70 10.29 20.76
CA ARG A 46 -5.13 11.06 19.65
C ARG A 46 -3.76 10.56 19.23
N ALA A 47 -2.90 10.20 20.18
CA ALA A 47 -1.60 9.61 19.88
C ALA A 47 -1.74 8.26 19.14
N LEU A 48 -2.70 7.42 19.54
CA LEU A 48 -3.01 6.17 18.85
C LEU A 48 -3.51 6.40 17.41
N ALA A 49 -4.36 7.42 17.19
CA ALA A 49 -4.81 7.77 15.84
C ALA A 49 -3.62 8.14 14.93
N HIS A 50 -2.70 8.98 15.39
CA HIS A 50 -1.52 9.36 14.63
C HIS A 50 -0.56 8.19 14.37
N ILE A 51 -0.42 7.25 15.30
CA ILE A 51 0.38 6.04 15.07
C ILE A 51 -0.23 5.20 13.95
N ARG A 52 -1.55 4.99 13.96
CA ARG A 52 -2.26 4.24 12.90
C ARG A 52 -2.16 4.93 11.53
N GLU A 53 -2.25 6.25 11.50
CA GLU A 53 -2.02 7.06 10.30
C GLU A 53 -0.59 6.87 9.76
N ALA A 54 0.42 6.93 10.65
CA ALA A 54 1.81 6.72 10.27
C ALA A 54 2.09 5.30 9.77
N GLU A 55 1.51 4.27 10.41
CA GLU A 55 1.62 2.88 9.94
C GLU A 55 0.96 2.68 8.57
N THR A 56 -0.21 3.28 8.37
CA THR A 56 -0.92 3.27 7.08
C THR A 56 -0.08 3.97 6.01
N ALA A 57 0.50 5.12 6.33
CA ALA A 57 1.39 5.84 5.43
C ALA A 57 2.64 5.01 5.09
N LEU A 58 3.24 4.29 6.05
CA LEU A 58 4.40 3.43 5.81
C LEU A 58 4.07 2.22 4.92
N GLN A 59 2.88 1.64 5.08
CA GLN A 59 2.40 0.54 4.24
C GLN A 59 2.02 1.03 2.84
N ASN A 60 1.44 2.22 2.74
CA ASN A 60 1.02 2.81 1.49
C ASN A 60 2.16 3.49 0.76
N LEU A 61 3.25 3.93 1.41
CA LEU A 61 4.44 4.48 0.73
C LEU A 61 5.08 3.45 -0.20
N ALA A 62 5.06 2.17 0.18
CA ALA A 62 5.54 1.09 -0.67
C ALA A 62 4.57 0.73 -1.81
N ARG A 63 3.33 1.24 -1.79
CA ARG A 63 2.28 1.03 -2.82
C ARG A 63 1.84 2.33 -3.50
N ALA A 64 2.40 3.47 -3.13
CA ALA A 64 2.06 4.78 -3.66
C ALA A 64 2.73 4.90 -5.03
N ARG A 65 2.05 4.36 -6.04
CA ARG A 65 2.38 4.64 -7.44
C ARG A 65 2.23 6.14 -7.66
N THR A 66 3.16 6.74 -8.37
CA THR A 66 2.95 8.07 -8.92
C THR A 66 1.76 8.02 -9.89
N VAL A 67 1.14 9.18 -10.14
CA VAL A 67 0.07 9.28 -11.15
C VAL A 67 0.57 8.79 -12.51
N GLU A 68 1.83 9.07 -12.82
CA GLU A 68 2.52 8.65 -14.05
C GLU A 68 2.69 7.12 -14.10
N GLU A 69 3.22 6.50 -13.05
CA GLU A 69 3.37 5.03 -12.96
C GLU A 69 2.01 4.32 -13.06
N LEU A 70 0.95 4.91 -12.51
CA LEU A 70 -0.40 4.38 -12.65
C LEU A 70 -0.94 4.53 -14.07
N ALA A 71 -0.70 5.68 -14.71
CA ALA A 71 -1.12 5.92 -16.09
C ALA A 71 -0.44 4.97 -17.07
N ASP A 72 0.87 4.75 -16.93
CA ASP A 72 1.64 3.81 -17.76
C ASP A 72 1.14 2.38 -17.60
N GLN A 73 0.84 1.95 -16.37
CA GLN A 73 0.30 0.61 -16.12
C GLN A 73 -1.11 0.44 -16.71
N LEU A 74 -1.95 1.47 -16.64
CA LEU A 74 -3.28 1.43 -17.27
C LEU A 74 -3.18 1.37 -18.79
N ALA A 75 -2.28 2.15 -19.40
CA ALA A 75 -2.02 2.10 -20.83
C ALA A 75 -1.56 0.71 -21.27
N HIS A 76 -0.64 0.09 -20.53
CA HIS A 76 -0.18 -1.26 -20.82
C HIS A 76 -1.31 -2.31 -20.71
N VAL A 77 -2.19 -2.19 -19.71
CA VAL A 77 -3.37 -3.07 -19.59
C VAL A 77 -4.31 -2.90 -20.77
N ASP A 78 -4.52 -1.67 -21.24
CA ASP A 78 -5.38 -1.43 -22.41
C ASP A 78 -4.75 -2.02 -23.69
N GLU A 79 -3.43 -1.88 -23.89
CA GLU A 79 -2.73 -2.55 -25.00
C GLU A 79 -2.91 -4.08 -24.95
N MET A 80 -2.71 -4.68 -23.78
CA MET A 80 -2.92 -6.13 -23.61
C MET A 80 -4.35 -6.54 -23.93
N ARG A 81 -5.35 -5.71 -23.59
CA ARG A 81 -6.77 -5.98 -23.89
C ARG A 81 -7.06 -5.90 -25.38
N GLU A 82 -6.47 -4.95 -26.09
CA GLU A 82 -6.60 -4.84 -27.54
C GLU A 82 -5.92 -6.00 -28.27
N GLU A 83 -4.77 -6.44 -27.79
CA GLU A 83 -4.08 -7.62 -28.33
C GLU A 83 -4.93 -8.88 -28.13
N LEU A 84 -5.48 -9.09 -26.93
CA LEU A 84 -6.34 -10.23 -26.63
C LEU A 84 -7.59 -10.24 -27.53
N ARG A 85 -8.21 -9.08 -27.74
CA ARG A 85 -9.38 -8.94 -28.62
C ARG A 85 -9.03 -9.26 -30.07
N SER A 86 -7.88 -8.80 -30.54
CA SER A 86 -7.40 -9.08 -31.90
C SER A 86 -7.17 -10.57 -32.12
N GLN A 87 -6.61 -11.25 -31.11
CA GLN A 87 -6.43 -12.71 -31.13
C GLN A 87 -7.78 -13.45 -31.14
N GLU A 88 -8.76 -13.01 -30.35
CA GLU A 88 -10.10 -13.59 -30.32
C GLU A 88 -10.81 -13.48 -31.68
N VAL A 89 -10.71 -12.32 -32.34
CA VAL A 89 -11.24 -12.09 -33.70
C VAL A 89 -10.54 -12.98 -34.72
N ALA A 90 -9.22 -13.13 -34.64
CA ALA A 90 -8.46 -14.00 -35.53
C ALA A 90 -8.86 -15.48 -35.39
N ILE A 91 -9.05 -15.95 -34.15
CA ILE A 91 -9.48 -17.32 -33.85
C ILE A 91 -10.90 -17.58 -34.36
N THR A 92 -11.83 -16.66 -34.08
CA THR A 92 -13.22 -16.79 -34.55
C THR A 92 -13.31 -16.82 -36.08
N ASN A 93 -12.57 -15.94 -36.76
CA ASN A 93 -12.50 -15.92 -38.22
C ASN A 93 -11.90 -17.21 -38.79
N ALA A 94 -10.80 -17.72 -38.22
CA ALA A 94 -10.18 -18.97 -38.64
C ALA A 94 -11.12 -20.18 -38.48
N LEU A 95 -11.87 -20.24 -37.37
CA LEU A 95 -12.85 -21.29 -37.13
C LEU A 95 -14.04 -21.23 -38.10
N SER A 96 -14.48 -20.02 -38.50
CA SER A 96 -15.52 -19.88 -39.53
C SER A 96 -15.04 -20.25 -40.93
N SER A 97 -13.77 -20.04 -41.28
CA SER A 97 -13.21 -20.45 -42.58
C SER A 97 -12.98 -21.96 -42.71
N ILE A 98 -12.82 -22.70 -41.61
CA ILE A 98 -12.69 -24.17 -41.61
C ILE A 98 -14.05 -24.87 -41.82
N ARG A 99 -15.17 -24.16 -41.66
CA ARG A 99 -16.54 -24.72 -41.70
C ARG A 99 -17.23 -24.64 -43.06
N ILE A 100 -16.51 -24.27 -44.12
CA ILE A 100 -16.96 -24.27 -45.53
C ILE A 100 -16.34 -25.47 -46.23
#